data_AF-A0A840TSR2-F1
#
_entry.id   AF-A0A840TSR2-F1
#
_cell.length_a   1.000
_cell.length_b   1.000
_cell.length_c   1.000
_cell.angle_alpha   90.00
_cell.angle_beta   90.00
_cell.angle_gamma   90.00
#
_symmetry.space_group_name_H-M   'P 1'
#
loop_
_entity.id
_entity.type
_entity.pdbx_description
1 polymer ?
#
loop_
_entity_poly.entity_id
_entity_poly.type
_entity_poly.pdbx_seq_one_letter_code
_entity_poly.pdbx_strand_id
1 'polypeptide(L)'
;MATIKATHWLGTLLLLFWVGGAAPAQTIRQTYELAEAHFVRADYPRAVEAYRRVLFFDEQEAYGPLCYRKIADCLYFTEQFDEAALFYDRAYYVTPDDSTQAHLLFQKASCYLLTQNYRYAQIELFNLPDSLPEAQEKRRQFYLGILYFSLEEYETSEGYFQALAPDSAAREAVRALFVRNEAITRFNPRKARRLSIFLPGMGQFYAGDVKNGLNSLLLTSGLFYWGVRLLATGSTFPDAFITIMPWFQRYYVGGYKKAEIIATEQKQKRRHQLYNQLLDVVERE
;
A
#
# COMPACT_ATOMS: atom_id res chain seq x y z
N MET A 1 -45.57 53.70 -2.36
CA MET A 1 -44.33 53.92 -1.59
C MET A 1 -44.36 52.99 -0.38
N ALA A 2 -43.70 51.83 -0.47
CA ALA A 2 -43.66 50.83 0.59
C ALA A 2 -42.29 50.90 1.28
N THR A 3 -42.16 51.78 2.27
CA THR A 3 -40.99 51.88 3.16
C THR A 3 -41.20 50.97 4.36
N ILE A 4 -41.17 49.66 4.12
CA ILE A 4 -40.98 48.66 5.17
C ILE A 4 -39.78 47.83 4.68
N LYS A 5 -38.89 47.43 5.60
CA LYS A 5 -37.85 46.38 5.46
C LYS A 5 -36.36 46.80 5.48
N ALA A 6 -35.96 47.84 6.21
CA ALA A 6 -34.52 48.03 6.55
C ALA A 6 -34.26 47.97 8.07
N THR A 7 -35.15 48.55 8.87
CA THR A 7 -35.01 48.65 10.33
C THR A 7 -35.16 47.31 11.07
N HIS A 8 -35.99 46.39 10.56
CA HIS A 8 -36.15 45.06 11.16
C HIS A 8 -34.89 44.19 11.01
N TRP A 9 -34.18 44.28 9.87
CA TRP A 9 -32.98 43.46 9.62
C TRP A 9 -31.81 43.86 10.52
N LEU A 10 -31.61 45.16 10.74
CA LEU A 10 -30.61 45.70 11.67
C LEU A 10 -30.91 45.28 13.11
N GLY A 11 -32.19 45.29 13.52
CA GLY A 11 -32.61 44.81 14.83
C GLY A 11 -32.36 43.32 15.03
N THR A 12 -32.66 42.48 14.04
CA THR A 12 -32.34 41.04 14.08
C THR A 12 -30.83 40.75 14.03
N LEU A 13 -30.06 41.51 13.25
CA LEU A 13 -28.59 41.35 13.20
C LEU A 13 -27.93 41.74 14.53
N LEU A 14 -28.39 42.82 15.16
CA LEU A 14 -27.93 43.24 16.48
C LEU A 14 -28.34 42.23 17.57
N LEU A 15 -29.55 41.67 17.51
CA LEU A 15 -29.99 40.58 18.39
C LEU A 15 -29.16 39.30 18.20
N LEU A 16 -28.82 38.93 16.96
CA LEU A 16 -27.95 37.77 16.68
C LEU A 16 -26.52 38.00 17.16
N PHE A 17 -26.00 39.23 17.06
CA PHE A 17 -24.67 39.60 17.59
C PHE A 17 -24.64 39.62 19.12
N TRP A 18 -25.71 40.11 19.76
CA TRP A 18 -25.81 40.22 21.22
C TRP A 18 -26.06 38.87 21.89
N VAL A 19 -26.86 38.00 21.26
CA VAL A 19 -27.08 36.61 21.74
C VAL A 19 -25.88 35.72 21.42
N GLY A 20 -25.16 35.97 20.32
CA GLY A 20 -23.98 35.19 19.93
C GLY A 20 -22.76 35.38 20.83
N GLY A 21 -22.66 36.51 21.53
CA GLY A 21 -21.51 36.82 22.40
C GLY A 21 -21.55 36.21 23.81
N ALA A 22 -22.64 35.54 24.19
CA ALA A 22 -22.89 35.11 25.58
C ALA A 22 -22.82 33.59 25.81
N ALA A 23 -22.62 32.78 24.77
CA ALA A 23 -22.38 31.36 24.95
C ALA A 23 -20.89 31.15 25.29
N PRO A 24 -20.53 30.70 26.52
CA PRO A 24 -19.15 30.32 26.80
C PRO A 24 -18.65 29.33 25.75
N ALA A 25 -17.52 29.66 25.12
CA ALA A 25 -16.82 28.73 24.22
C ALA A 25 -16.50 27.44 24.98
N GLN A 26 -16.46 26.31 24.27
CA GLN A 26 -16.08 25.04 24.87
C GLN A 26 -14.69 25.16 25.49
N THR A 27 -14.54 24.68 26.72
CA THR A 27 -13.22 24.61 27.37
C THR A 27 -12.35 23.57 26.67
N ILE A 28 -11.03 23.64 26.88
CA ILE A 28 -10.08 22.64 26.37
C ILE A 28 -10.48 21.24 26.86
N ARG A 29 -10.83 21.12 28.15
CA ARG A 29 -11.32 19.88 28.75
C ARG A 29 -12.58 19.35 28.05
N GLN A 30 -13.57 20.21 27.81
CA GLN A 30 -14.80 19.81 27.10
C GLN A 30 -14.51 19.37 25.66
N THR A 31 -13.58 20.04 24.99
CA THR A 31 -13.14 19.64 23.64
C THR A 31 -12.43 18.28 23.66
N TYR A 32 -11.60 18.03 24.67
CA TYR A 32 -10.95 16.74 24.87
C TYR A 32 -11.95 15.61 25.15
N GLU A 33 -12.92 15.83 26.05
CA GLU A 33 -13.99 14.88 26.33
C GLU A 33 -14.84 14.58 25.09
N LEU A 34 -15.10 15.59 24.25
CA LEU A 34 -15.75 15.41 22.95
C LEU A 34 -14.89 14.58 21.99
N ALA A 35 -13.58 14.82 21.94
CA ALA A 35 -12.65 14.06 21.11
C ALA A 35 -12.62 12.57 21.52
N GLU A 36 -12.54 12.28 22.82
CA GLU A 36 -12.64 10.92 23.35
C GLU A 36 -13.99 10.27 23.00
N ALA A 37 -15.10 11.01 23.07
CA ALA A 37 -16.41 10.50 22.69
C ALA A 37 -16.48 10.12 21.19
N HIS A 38 -15.88 10.91 20.30
CA HIS A 38 -15.74 10.55 18.88
C HIS A 38 -14.83 9.34 18.69
N PHE A 39 -13.70 9.29 19.40
CA PHE A 39 -12.75 8.18 19.35
C PHE A 39 -13.40 6.84 19.74
N VAL A 40 -14.13 6.81 20.86
CA VAL A 40 -14.84 5.61 21.34
C VAL A 40 -15.93 5.16 20.36
N ARG A 41 -16.54 6.09 19.63
CA ARG A 41 -17.52 5.79 18.56
C ARG A 41 -16.87 5.42 17.22
N ALA A 42 -15.54 5.32 17.16
CA ALA A 42 -14.76 5.11 15.94
C ALA A 42 -14.99 6.19 14.85
N ASP A 43 -15.46 7.38 15.25
CA ASP A 43 -15.56 8.55 14.38
C ASP A 43 -14.19 9.25 14.31
N TYR A 44 -13.20 8.53 13.80
CA TYR A 44 -11.79 8.94 13.77
C TYR A 44 -11.55 10.29 13.07
N PRO A 45 -12.22 10.64 11.95
CA PRO A 45 -12.05 11.94 11.32
C PRO A 45 -12.44 13.11 12.24
N ARG A 46 -13.56 12.99 12.98
CA ARG A 46 -13.96 14.04 13.93
C ARG A 46 -13.13 14.03 15.19
N ALA A 47 -12.72 12.86 15.66
CA ALA A 47 -11.84 12.72 16.81
C ALA A 47 -10.52 13.45 16.57
N VAL A 48 -9.87 13.23 15.42
CA VAL A 48 -8.58 13.87 15.11
C VAL A 48 -8.68 15.39 15.02
N GLU A 49 -9.76 15.93 14.42
CA GLU A 49 -10.00 17.38 14.37
C GLU A 49 -10.17 17.96 15.79
N ALA A 50 -10.94 17.27 16.64
CA ALA A 50 -11.16 17.70 18.02
C ALA A 50 -9.86 17.64 18.84
N TYR A 51 -9.07 16.57 18.75
CA TYR A 51 -7.77 16.48 19.43
C TYR A 51 -6.77 17.53 18.94
N ARG A 52 -6.71 17.79 17.62
CA ARG A 52 -5.86 18.88 17.09
C ARG A 52 -6.29 20.23 17.66
N ARG A 53 -7.60 20.45 17.83
CA ARG A 53 -8.12 21.66 18.47
C ARG A 53 -7.74 21.74 19.95
N VAL A 54 -7.74 20.61 20.67
CA VAL A 54 -7.19 20.55 22.05
C VAL A 54 -5.75 21.04 22.06
N LEU A 55 -4.88 20.44 21.23
CA LEU A 55 -3.46 20.79 21.16
C LEU A 55 -3.22 22.24 20.73
N PHE A 56 -4.06 22.79 19.85
CA PHE A 56 -3.92 24.17 19.38
C PHE A 56 -4.13 25.20 20.50
N PHE A 57 -5.05 24.92 21.43
CA PHE A 57 -5.38 25.82 22.54
C PHE A 57 -4.66 25.45 23.85
N ASP A 58 -3.85 24.40 23.87
CA ASP A 58 -3.13 23.90 25.04
C ASP A 58 -1.83 24.68 25.30
N GLU A 59 -1.96 25.92 25.77
CA GLU A 59 -0.81 26.82 26.03
C GLU A 59 0.18 26.26 27.07
N GLN A 60 -0.28 25.39 27.97
CA GLN A 60 0.55 24.80 29.03
C GLN A 60 1.09 23.41 28.68
N GLU A 61 0.86 22.92 27.46
CA GLU A 61 1.28 21.59 26.96
C GLU A 61 0.82 20.41 27.84
N ALA A 62 -0.28 20.59 28.58
CA ALA A 62 -0.79 19.59 29.52
C ALA A 62 -1.51 18.42 28.83
N TYR A 63 -2.04 18.62 27.62
CA TYR A 63 -2.81 17.64 26.85
C TYR A 63 -2.00 16.93 25.78
N GLY A 64 -0.77 17.40 25.46
CA GLY A 64 0.16 16.74 24.54
C GLY A 64 0.26 15.22 24.77
N PRO A 65 0.68 14.77 25.97
CA PRO A 65 0.79 13.35 26.31
C PRO A 65 -0.50 12.55 26.20
N LEU A 66 -1.66 13.21 26.36
CA LEU A 66 -2.98 12.58 26.27
C LEU A 66 -3.45 12.43 24.82
N CYS A 67 -3.03 13.34 23.93
CA CYS A 67 -3.58 13.44 22.58
C CYS A 67 -2.70 12.78 21.51
N TYR A 68 -1.37 12.80 21.63
CA TYR A 68 -0.49 12.40 20.52
C TYR A 68 -0.77 10.99 20.01
N ARG A 69 -0.83 10.00 20.89
CA ARG A 69 -1.13 8.61 20.51
C ARG A 69 -2.54 8.48 19.91
N LYS A 70 -3.53 9.18 20.49
CA LYS A 70 -4.92 9.14 20.01
C LYS A 70 -5.05 9.73 18.61
N ILE A 71 -4.36 10.83 18.32
CA ILE A 71 -4.28 11.41 16.99
C ILE A 71 -3.63 10.42 16.03
N ALA A 72 -2.48 9.84 16.41
CA ALA A 72 -1.78 8.86 15.60
C ALA A 72 -2.67 7.65 15.26
N ASP A 73 -3.38 7.10 16.24
CA ASP A 73 -4.32 5.99 16.05
C ASP A 73 -5.49 6.40 15.12
N CYS A 74 -6.07 7.59 15.28
CA CYS A 74 -7.12 8.07 14.37
C CYS A 74 -6.61 8.18 12.92
N LEU A 75 -5.40 8.72 12.75
CA LEU A 75 -4.76 8.86 11.44
C LEU A 75 -4.44 7.48 10.84
N TYR A 76 -3.98 6.54 11.66
CA TYR A 76 -3.74 5.16 11.25
C TYR A 76 -5.00 4.48 10.74
N PHE A 77 -6.11 4.56 11.48
CA PHE A 77 -7.40 3.98 11.08
C PHE A 77 -8.05 4.68 9.88
N THR A 78 -7.59 5.89 9.54
CA THR A 78 -8.02 6.63 8.34
C THR A 78 -6.99 6.57 7.22
N GLU A 79 -6.02 5.65 7.33
CA GLU A 79 -4.97 5.37 6.33
C GLU A 79 -4.04 6.56 6.02
N GLN A 80 -3.99 7.56 6.91
CA GLN A 80 -3.09 8.71 6.84
C GLN A 80 -1.74 8.38 7.50
N PHE A 81 -1.07 7.33 6.99
CA PHE A 81 0.07 6.68 7.65
C PHE A 81 1.29 7.59 7.84
N ASP A 82 1.60 8.45 6.87
CA ASP A 82 2.75 9.36 6.97
C ASP A 82 2.58 10.35 8.14
N GLU A 83 1.37 10.88 8.32
CA GLU A 83 1.08 11.78 9.44
C GLU A 83 0.92 11.02 10.77
N ALA A 84 0.35 9.82 10.73
CA ALA A 84 0.28 8.95 11.90
C ALA A 84 1.68 8.67 12.47
N ALA A 85 2.68 8.40 11.61
CA ALA A 85 4.06 8.18 12.03
C ALA A 85 4.65 9.40 12.78
N LEU A 86 4.34 10.62 12.36
CA LEU A 86 4.78 11.85 13.05
C LEU A 86 4.18 11.97 14.46
N PHE A 87 2.91 11.61 14.63
CA PHE A 87 2.26 11.67 15.94
C PHE A 87 2.66 10.49 16.85
N TYR A 88 2.96 9.31 16.30
CA TYR A 88 3.59 8.24 17.08
C TYR A 88 4.97 8.63 17.60
N ASP A 89 5.75 9.35 16.79
CA ASP A 89 7.05 9.90 17.20
C ASP A 89 6.90 10.91 18.37
N ARG A 90 5.94 11.82 18.28
CA ARG A 90 5.62 12.74 19.40
C ARG A 90 5.16 12.00 20.64
N ALA A 91 4.33 10.97 20.49
CA ALA A 91 3.87 10.14 21.60
C ALA A 91 5.03 9.39 22.27
N TYR A 92 6.04 8.96 21.51
CA TYR A 92 7.21 8.24 22.03
C TYR A 92 7.98 9.09 23.05
N TYR A 93 8.27 10.36 22.72
CA TYR A 93 9.07 11.25 23.58
C TYR A 93 8.39 11.66 24.89
N VAL A 94 7.07 11.53 24.99
CA VAL A 94 6.30 11.85 26.20
C VAL A 94 5.86 10.61 26.98
N THR A 95 6.15 9.42 26.46
CA THR A 95 5.83 8.14 27.11
C THR A 95 7.01 7.71 27.97
N PRO A 96 6.80 7.47 29.30
CA PRO A 96 7.90 7.12 30.21
C PRO A 96 8.19 5.61 30.28
N ASP A 97 7.29 4.76 29.78
CA ASP A 97 7.37 3.31 29.90
C ASP A 97 7.94 2.66 28.62
N ASP A 98 9.00 1.88 28.77
CA ASP A 98 9.71 1.21 27.67
C ASP A 98 8.78 0.28 26.86
N SER A 99 7.86 -0.43 27.53
CA SER A 99 6.95 -1.36 26.84
C SER A 99 5.97 -0.61 25.93
N THR A 100 5.48 0.53 26.38
CA THR A 100 4.61 1.42 25.62
C THR A 100 5.39 2.14 24.52
N GLN A 101 6.63 2.54 24.77
CA GLN A 101 7.52 3.07 23.73
C GLN A 101 7.76 2.06 22.61
N ALA A 102 8.04 0.79 22.94
CA ALA A 102 8.17 -0.27 21.96
C ALA A 102 6.89 -0.46 21.13
N HIS A 103 5.70 -0.37 21.77
CA HIS A 103 4.43 -0.38 21.06
C HIS A 103 4.31 0.75 20.02
N LEU A 104 4.70 1.97 20.38
CA LEU A 104 4.68 3.13 19.49
C LEU A 104 5.66 2.97 18.33
N LEU A 105 6.86 2.43 18.58
CA LEU A 105 7.83 2.10 17.53
C LEU A 105 7.27 1.06 16.55
N PHE A 106 6.57 0.03 17.03
CA PHE A 106 5.88 -0.92 16.15
C PHE A 106 4.81 -0.26 15.29
N GLN A 107 3.98 0.61 15.87
CA GLN A 107 2.96 1.32 15.11
C GLN A 107 3.59 2.23 14.04
N LYS A 108 4.62 2.99 14.40
CA LYS A 108 5.39 3.84 13.47
C LYS A 108 6.06 3.02 12.36
N ALA A 109 6.72 1.91 12.70
CA ALA A 109 7.31 0.99 11.73
C ALA A 109 6.25 0.44 10.76
N SER A 110 5.06 0.10 11.26
CA SER A 110 3.96 -0.37 10.42
C SER A 110 3.46 0.68 9.44
N CYS A 111 3.40 1.96 9.84
CA CYS A 111 3.10 3.06 8.92
C CYS A 111 4.10 3.09 7.76
N TYR A 112 5.41 3.01 8.07
CA TYR A 112 6.44 3.01 7.04
C TYR A 112 6.40 1.77 6.13
N LEU A 113 6.05 0.59 6.66
CA LEU A 113 5.85 -0.60 5.83
C LEU A 113 4.67 -0.42 4.87
N LEU A 114 3.55 0.12 5.34
CA LEU A 114 2.35 0.38 4.53
C LEU A 114 2.60 1.43 3.44
N THR A 115 3.45 2.42 3.70
CA THR A 115 3.86 3.43 2.71
C THR A 115 5.11 3.03 1.91
N GLN A 116 5.58 1.79 2.05
CA GLN A 116 6.76 1.24 1.35
C GLN A 116 8.08 1.96 1.63
N ASN A 117 8.13 2.71 2.73
CA ASN A 117 9.29 3.41 3.24
C ASN A 117 10.20 2.47 4.06
N TYR A 118 10.65 1.37 3.44
CA TYR A 118 11.32 0.24 4.11
C TYR A 118 12.56 0.62 4.92
N ARG A 119 13.34 1.60 4.45
CA ARG A 119 14.53 2.10 5.18
C ARG A 119 14.15 2.75 6.51
N TYR A 120 13.06 3.53 6.54
CA TYR A 120 12.58 4.13 7.77
C TYR A 120 11.99 3.07 8.70
N ALA A 121 11.21 2.12 8.17
CA ALA A 121 10.73 0.97 8.94
C ALA A 121 11.88 0.19 9.61
N GLN A 122 12.98 -0.02 8.89
CA GLN A 122 14.17 -0.69 9.42
C GLN A 122 14.78 0.06 10.61
N ILE A 123 14.91 1.40 10.51
CA ILE A 123 15.42 2.23 11.59
C ILE A 123 14.56 2.07 12.84
N GLU A 124 13.24 2.19 12.72
CA GLU A 124 12.33 2.07 13.87
C GLU A 124 12.39 0.68 14.52
N LEU A 125 12.42 -0.39 13.71
CA LEU A 125 12.51 -1.76 14.24
C LEU A 125 13.86 -2.05 14.92
N PHE A 126 14.93 -1.39 14.49
CA PHE A 126 16.26 -1.54 15.10
C PHE A 126 16.46 -0.66 16.33
N ASN A 127 15.60 0.35 16.53
CA ASN A 127 15.55 1.14 17.76
C ASN A 127 14.78 0.45 18.90
N LEU A 128 14.15 -0.70 18.64
CA LEU A 128 13.51 -1.50 19.69
C LEU A 128 14.55 -2.01 20.70
N PRO A 129 14.21 -2.09 22.00
CA PRO A 129 15.07 -2.70 23.00
C PRO A 129 15.51 -4.12 22.63
N ASP A 130 16.71 -4.51 23.06
CA ASP A 130 17.24 -5.86 22.83
C ASP A 130 16.37 -6.94 23.47
N SER A 131 15.85 -6.66 24.67
CA SER A 131 14.99 -7.53 25.47
C SER A 131 13.56 -7.03 25.48
N LEU A 132 12.66 -7.78 24.83
CA LEU A 132 11.23 -7.50 24.77
C LEU A 132 10.43 -8.62 25.45
N PRO A 133 9.24 -8.32 25.99
CA PRO A 133 8.28 -9.36 26.36
C PRO A 133 7.99 -10.28 25.17
N GLU A 134 7.73 -11.56 25.42
CA GLU A 134 7.56 -12.59 24.39
C GLU A 134 6.58 -12.18 23.26
N ALA A 135 5.45 -11.58 23.60
CA ALA A 135 4.46 -11.13 22.63
C ALA A 135 5.01 -10.00 21.71
N GLN A 136 5.80 -9.08 22.27
CA GLN A 136 6.44 -8.01 21.50
C GLN A 136 7.62 -8.56 20.68
N GLU A 137 8.30 -9.58 21.17
CA GLU A 137 9.36 -10.26 20.42
C GLU A 137 8.82 -10.97 19.18
N LYS A 138 7.73 -11.73 19.32
CA LYS A 138 7.01 -12.31 18.16
C LYS A 138 6.60 -11.20 17.18
N ARG A 139 6.09 -10.06 17.68
CA ARG A 139 5.73 -8.91 16.83
C ARG A 139 6.95 -8.31 16.11
N ARG A 140 8.11 -8.23 16.75
CA ARG A 140 9.38 -7.81 16.13
C ARG A 140 9.77 -8.75 14.99
N GLN A 141 9.75 -10.06 15.23
CA GLN A 141 10.04 -11.06 14.21
C GLN A 141 9.09 -10.95 13.02
N PHE A 142 7.80 -10.71 13.27
CA PHE A 142 6.80 -10.52 12.21
C PHE A 142 7.11 -9.32 11.33
N TYR A 143 7.33 -8.14 11.92
CA TYR A 143 7.67 -6.96 11.13
C TYR A 143 9.01 -7.07 10.41
N LEU A 144 10.02 -7.70 11.01
CA LEU A 144 11.30 -7.96 10.36
C LEU A 144 11.15 -8.95 9.19
N GLY A 145 10.36 -10.01 9.35
CA GLY A 145 10.04 -10.94 8.27
C GLY A 145 9.42 -10.22 7.07
N ILE A 146 8.42 -9.36 7.32
CA ILE A 146 7.78 -8.51 6.29
C ILE A 146 8.77 -7.54 5.66
N LEU A 147 9.57 -6.85 6.46
CA LEU A 147 10.56 -5.88 6.00
C LEU A 147 11.56 -6.53 5.04
N TYR A 148 12.19 -7.62 5.44
CA TYR A 148 13.18 -8.31 4.63
C TYR A 148 12.55 -8.96 3.39
N PHE A 149 11.31 -9.44 3.47
CA PHE A 149 10.58 -9.89 2.29
C PHE A 149 10.40 -8.75 1.27
N SER A 150 10.05 -7.57 1.77
CA SER A 150 9.81 -6.37 0.95
C SER A 150 11.08 -5.78 0.34
N LEU A 151 12.22 -5.97 1.02
CA LEU A 151 13.56 -5.64 0.51
C LEU A 151 14.10 -6.69 -0.49
N GLU A 152 13.34 -7.75 -0.77
CA GLU A 152 13.76 -8.92 -1.55
C GLU A 152 14.96 -9.69 -0.96
N GLU A 153 15.23 -9.51 0.33
CA GLU A 153 16.23 -10.24 1.11
C GLU A 153 15.62 -11.54 1.67
N TYR A 154 15.28 -12.45 0.76
CA TYR A 154 14.42 -13.60 1.08
C TYR A 154 15.04 -14.61 2.05
N GLU A 155 16.36 -14.80 2.03
CA GLU A 155 17.03 -15.72 2.98
C GLU A 155 16.90 -15.23 4.42
N THR A 156 17.14 -13.93 4.65
CA THR A 156 16.95 -13.29 5.94
C THR A 156 15.48 -13.32 6.37
N SER A 157 14.57 -13.01 5.44
CA SER A 157 13.12 -13.05 5.67
C SER A 157 12.64 -14.43 6.10
N GLU A 158 13.13 -15.50 5.46
CA GLU A 158 12.80 -16.88 5.80
C GLU A 158 13.13 -17.18 7.27
N GLY A 159 14.31 -16.78 7.74
CA GLY A 159 14.71 -16.97 9.13
C GLY A 159 13.72 -16.38 10.13
N TYR A 160 13.20 -15.18 9.88
CA TYR A 160 12.20 -14.54 10.73
C TYR A 160 10.84 -15.24 10.69
N PHE A 161 10.35 -15.65 9.51
CA PHE A 161 9.09 -16.39 9.41
C PHE A 161 9.19 -17.81 10.00
N GLN A 162 10.36 -18.45 9.93
CA GLN A 162 10.63 -19.74 10.58
C GLN A 162 10.57 -19.64 12.11
N ALA A 163 11.06 -18.53 12.68
CA ALA A 163 11.00 -18.27 14.12
C ALA A 163 9.55 -18.12 14.63
N LEU A 164 8.65 -17.60 13.79
CA LEU A 164 7.22 -17.45 14.09
C LEU A 164 6.41 -18.72 13.93
N ALA A 165 6.93 -19.73 13.23
CA ALA A 165 6.19 -20.95 12.95
C ALA A 165 6.00 -21.78 14.25
N PRO A 166 4.74 -22.08 14.64
CA PRO A 166 4.42 -22.66 15.95
C PRO A 166 4.93 -24.09 16.11
N ASP A 167 4.95 -24.86 15.01
CA ASP A 167 5.33 -26.27 15.02
C ASP A 167 6.20 -26.64 13.81
N SER A 168 6.64 -27.91 13.77
CA SER A 168 7.46 -28.42 12.66
C SER A 168 6.73 -28.43 11.31
N ALA A 169 5.39 -28.57 11.31
CA ALA A 169 4.62 -28.59 10.07
C ALA A 169 4.52 -27.18 9.46
N ALA A 170 4.30 -26.15 10.28
CA ALA A 170 4.33 -24.76 9.88
C ALA A 170 5.73 -24.34 9.37
N ARG A 171 6.80 -24.78 10.05
CA ARG A 171 8.19 -24.54 9.59
C ARG A 171 8.44 -25.11 8.20
N GLU A 172 8.01 -26.34 7.95
CA GLU A 172 8.14 -26.96 6.63
C GLU A 172 7.27 -26.23 5.59
N ALA A 173 6.08 -25.76 5.96
CA ALA A 173 5.24 -24.95 5.08
C ALA A 173 5.90 -23.62 4.70
N VAL A 174 6.47 -22.88 5.66
CA VAL A 174 7.25 -21.66 5.41
C VAL A 174 8.41 -21.96 4.45
N ARG A 175 9.19 -23.01 4.71
CA ARG A 175 10.31 -23.41 3.87
C ARG A 175 9.88 -23.71 2.43
N ALA A 176 8.81 -24.47 2.27
CA ALA A 176 8.26 -24.80 0.96
C ALA A 176 7.81 -23.55 0.19
N LEU A 177 7.25 -22.55 0.88
CA LEU A 177 6.90 -21.26 0.28
C LEU A 177 8.15 -20.50 -0.16
N PHE A 178 9.23 -20.45 0.63
CA PHE A 178 10.47 -19.78 0.20
C PHE A 178 11.16 -20.47 -0.98
N VAL A 179 11.15 -21.80 -1.04
CA VAL A 179 11.61 -22.57 -2.23
C VAL A 179 10.77 -22.21 -3.46
N ARG A 180 9.45 -22.09 -3.32
CA ARG A 180 8.57 -21.66 -4.40
C ARG A 180 8.84 -20.20 -4.81
N ASN A 181 9.14 -19.33 -3.86
CA ASN A 181 9.50 -17.93 -4.13
C ASN A 181 10.80 -17.84 -4.93
N GLU A 182 11.78 -18.70 -4.68
CA GLU A 182 13.01 -18.75 -5.47
C GLU A 182 12.72 -19.02 -6.96
N ALA A 183 11.80 -19.95 -7.25
CA ALA A 183 11.36 -20.22 -8.61
C ALA A 183 10.68 -18.99 -9.27
N ILE A 184 9.90 -18.23 -8.50
CA ILE A 184 9.30 -16.97 -8.96
C ILE A 184 10.38 -15.92 -9.23
N THR A 185 11.38 -15.81 -8.35
CA THR A 185 12.49 -14.85 -8.51
C THR A 185 13.30 -15.14 -9.78
N ARG A 186 13.58 -16.41 -10.08
CA ARG A 186 14.26 -16.86 -11.30
C ARG A 186 13.44 -16.65 -12.59
N PHE A 187 12.12 -16.49 -12.49
CA PHE A 187 11.25 -16.19 -13.64
C PHE A 187 11.58 -14.81 -14.23
N ASN A 188 11.87 -14.76 -15.53
CA ASN A 188 12.45 -13.58 -16.19
C ASN A 188 11.50 -13.00 -17.27
N PRO A 189 10.86 -11.84 -17.02
CA PRO A 189 9.98 -11.20 -17.99
C PRO A 189 10.63 -10.83 -19.33
N ARG A 190 11.92 -10.46 -19.34
CA ARG A 190 12.65 -10.16 -20.58
C ARG A 190 12.86 -11.40 -21.45
N LYS A 191 12.90 -12.60 -20.84
CA LYS A 191 12.89 -13.86 -21.60
C LYS A 191 11.58 -14.02 -22.37
N ALA A 192 10.44 -13.68 -21.76
CA ALA A 192 9.14 -13.70 -22.44
C ALA A 192 9.17 -12.82 -23.70
N ARG A 193 9.65 -11.58 -23.58
CA ARG A 193 9.82 -10.69 -24.73
C ARG A 193 10.68 -11.30 -25.83
N ARG A 194 11.88 -11.80 -25.50
CA ARG A 194 12.78 -12.40 -26.49
C ARG A 194 12.12 -13.57 -27.21
N LEU A 195 11.43 -14.44 -26.49
CA LEU A 195 10.67 -15.53 -27.08
C LEU A 195 9.62 -15.02 -28.07
N SER A 196 8.86 -13.98 -27.71
CA SER A 196 7.87 -13.39 -28.61
C SER A 196 8.45 -12.60 -29.79
N ILE A 197 9.72 -12.19 -29.74
CA ILE A 197 10.44 -11.68 -30.91
C ILE A 197 10.72 -12.83 -31.88
N PHE A 198 11.20 -13.99 -31.40
CA PHE A 198 11.49 -15.11 -32.29
C PHE A 198 10.22 -15.75 -32.87
N LEU A 199 9.17 -15.88 -32.08
CA LEU A 199 7.90 -16.45 -32.51
C LEU A 199 6.75 -15.76 -31.78
N PRO A 200 5.89 -15.02 -32.49
CA PRO A 200 4.75 -14.33 -31.89
C PRO A 200 3.91 -15.24 -30.98
N GLY A 201 3.66 -14.78 -29.75
CA GLY A 201 2.89 -15.52 -28.75
C GLY A 201 3.70 -16.40 -27.79
N MET A 202 4.95 -16.77 -28.09
CA MET A 202 5.74 -17.66 -27.21
C MET A 202 5.98 -17.10 -25.81
N GLY A 203 6.24 -15.80 -25.69
CA GLY A 203 6.42 -15.16 -24.39
C GLY A 203 5.16 -15.17 -23.53
N GLN A 204 3.99 -15.04 -24.15
CA GLN A 204 2.70 -15.16 -23.47
C GLN A 204 2.47 -16.59 -22.98
N PHE A 205 2.76 -17.61 -23.81
CA PHE A 205 2.72 -19.01 -23.38
C PHE A 205 3.70 -19.31 -22.25
N TYR A 206 4.92 -18.75 -22.32
CA TYR A 206 5.91 -18.83 -21.23
C TYR A 206 5.37 -18.24 -19.91
N ALA A 207 4.59 -17.16 -19.99
CA ALA A 207 3.90 -16.58 -18.83
C ALA A 207 2.63 -17.35 -18.39
N GLY A 208 2.19 -18.34 -19.17
CA GLY A 208 0.96 -19.10 -18.94
C GLY A 208 -0.31 -18.42 -19.47
N ASP A 209 -0.18 -17.35 -20.26
CA ASP A 209 -1.30 -16.63 -20.87
C ASP A 209 -1.58 -17.17 -22.28
N VAL A 210 -2.32 -18.28 -22.33
CA VAL A 210 -2.67 -18.98 -23.57
C VAL A 210 -3.50 -18.10 -24.50
N LYS A 211 -4.44 -17.32 -23.95
CA LYS A 211 -5.34 -16.47 -24.73
C LYS A 211 -4.58 -15.39 -25.49
N ASN A 212 -3.69 -14.64 -24.80
CA ASN A 212 -2.90 -13.62 -25.47
C ASN A 212 -1.82 -14.22 -26.38
N GLY A 213 -1.30 -15.42 -26.06
CA GLY A 213 -0.39 -16.16 -26.94
C GLY A 213 -1.03 -16.49 -28.29
N LEU A 214 -2.23 -17.09 -28.27
CA LEU A 214 -2.99 -17.39 -29.48
C LEU A 214 -3.37 -16.12 -30.25
N ASN A 215 -3.79 -15.06 -29.56
CA ASN A 215 -4.14 -13.79 -30.21
C ASN A 215 -2.95 -13.18 -30.96
N SER A 216 -1.75 -13.16 -30.34
CA SER A 216 -0.55 -12.66 -30.99
C SER A 216 -0.14 -13.50 -32.21
N LEU A 217 -0.23 -14.82 -32.10
CA LEU A 217 0.04 -15.73 -33.21
C LEU A 217 -0.95 -15.50 -34.37
N LEU A 218 -2.25 -15.53 -34.10
CA LEU A 218 -3.29 -15.37 -35.11
C LEU A 218 -3.19 -14.04 -35.86
N LEU A 219 -3.00 -12.92 -35.15
CA LEU A 219 -2.90 -11.60 -35.79
C LEU A 219 -1.66 -11.49 -36.68
N THR A 220 -0.49 -11.92 -36.19
CA THR A 220 0.76 -11.81 -36.96
C THR A 220 0.80 -12.79 -38.13
N SER A 221 0.37 -14.03 -37.94
CA SER A 221 0.24 -15.02 -39.02
C SER A 221 -0.83 -14.62 -40.04
N GLY A 222 -1.96 -14.05 -39.60
CA GLY A 222 -3.00 -13.55 -40.48
C GLY A 222 -2.53 -12.41 -41.38
N LEU A 223 -1.79 -11.44 -40.83
CA LEU A 223 -1.19 -10.34 -41.61
C LEU A 223 -0.11 -10.84 -42.57
N PHE A 224 0.71 -11.79 -42.14
CA PHE A 224 1.71 -12.42 -43.01
C PHE A 224 1.03 -13.15 -44.19
N TYR A 225 0.03 -13.98 -43.90
CA TYR A 225 -0.76 -14.66 -44.91
C TYR A 225 -1.42 -13.68 -45.89
N TRP A 226 -1.99 -12.59 -45.38
CA TRP A 226 -2.62 -11.57 -46.23
C TRP A 226 -1.61 -10.89 -47.15
N GLY A 227 -0.40 -10.59 -46.66
CA GLY A 227 0.68 -10.06 -47.49
C GLY A 227 1.12 -11.03 -48.60
N VAL A 228 1.27 -12.32 -48.28
CA VAL A 228 1.57 -13.34 -49.29
C VAL A 228 0.44 -13.44 -50.33
N ARG A 229 -0.82 -13.36 -49.89
CA ARG A 229 -1.98 -13.40 -50.78
C ARG A 229 -2.02 -12.21 -51.73
N LEU A 230 -1.72 -10.99 -51.26
CA LEU A 230 -1.67 -9.80 -52.12
C LEU A 230 -0.67 -9.98 -53.27
N LEU A 231 0.54 -10.47 -52.96
CA LEU A 231 1.56 -10.77 -53.97
C LEU A 231 1.09 -11.85 -54.95
N ALA A 232 0.47 -12.93 -54.44
CA ALA A 232 -0.03 -14.03 -55.28
C ALA A 232 -1.18 -13.61 -56.21
N THR A 233 -1.93 -12.55 -55.87
CA THR A 233 -3.02 -12.00 -56.70
C THR A 233 -2.58 -10.88 -57.64
N GLY A 234 -1.28 -10.60 -57.75
CA GLY A 234 -0.72 -9.68 -58.75
C GLY A 234 -0.40 -8.27 -58.25
N SER A 235 -0.50 -7.99 -56.94
CA SER A 235 0.01 -6.72 -56.40
C SER A 235 1.53 -6.65 -56.50
N THR A 236 2.07 -5.46 -56.77
CA THR A 236 3.52 -5.25 -56.74
C THR A 236 4.05 -5.36 -55.30
N PHE A 237 5.34 -5.69 -55.14
CA PHE A 237 5.96 -5.78 -53.82
C PHE A 237 5.85 -4.49 -53.00
N PRO A 238 6.13 -3.28 -53.54
CA PRO A 238 5.95 -2.03 -52.81
C PRO A 238 4.52 -1.79 -52.32
N ASP A 239 3.50 -2.11 -53.13
CA ASP A 239 2.09 -1.93 -52.75
C ASP A 239 1.70 -2.85 -51.60
N ALA A 240 2.07 -4.13 -51.69
CA ALA A 240 1.84 -5.10 -50.63
C ALA A 240 2.59 -4.71 -49.34
N PHE A 241 3.83 -4.21 -49.47
CA PHE A 241 4.64 -3.76 -48.34
C PHE A 241 4.00 -2.57 -47.61
N ILE A 242 3.66 -1.49 -48.32
CA ILE A 242 3.05 -0.30 -47.72
C ILE A 242 1.70 -0.63 -47.08
N THR A 243 0.96 -1.57 -47.67
CA THR A 243 -0.34 -2.01 -47.14
C THR A 243 -0.20 -2.80 -45.83
N ILE A 244 0.73 -3.75 -45.76
CA ILE A 244 0.81 -4.71 -44.64
C ILE A 244 1.77 -4.26 -43.54
N MET A 245 2.89 -3.67 -43.92
CA MET A 245 4.00 -3.40 -43.00
C MET A 245 3.60 -2.54 -41.78
N PRO A 246 2.79 -1.47 -41.92
CA PRO A 246 2.38 -0.67 -40.76
C PRO A 246 1.61 -1.49 -39.71
N TRP A 247 0.71 -2.36 -40.16
CA TRP A 247 -0.08 -3.23 -39.29
C TRP A 247 0.79 -4.34 -38.70
N PHE A 248 1.61 -4.98 -39.53
CA PHE A 248 2.51 -6.03 -39.07
C PHE A 248 3.43 -5.50 -37.98
N GLN A 249 4.08 -4.35 -38.21
CA GLN A 249 4.93 -3.69 -37.21
C GLN A 249 4.16 -3.39 -35.93
N ARG A 250 2.96 -2.79 -36.03
CA ARG A 250 2.14 -2.45 -34.86
C ARG A 250 1.86 -3.68 -33.99
N TYR A 251 1.35 -4.76 -34.58
CA TYR A 251 0.93 -5.95 -33.84
C TYR A 251 2.11 -6.83 -33.40
N TYR A 252 3.16 -6.92 -34.21
CA TYR A 252 4.39 -7.65 -33.86
C TYR A 252 5.12 -6.97 -32.70
N VAL A 253 5.37 -5.67 -32.81
CA VAL A 253 6.04 -4.89 -31.76
C VAL A 253 5.21 -4.80 -30.49
N GLY A 254 3.91 -4.53 -30.63
CA GLY A 254 2.98 -4.56 -29.50
C GLY A 254 2.96 -5.93 -28.83
N GLY A 255 2.96 -7.01 -29.61
CA GLY A 255 2.92 -8.39 -29.13
C GLY A 255 4.09 -8.76 -28.24
N TYR A 256 5.34 -8.52 -28.67
CA TYR A 256 6.49 -8.89 -27.84
C TYR A 256 6.68 -7.96 -26.63
N LYS A 257 6.30 -6.68 -26.73
CA LYS A 257 6.31 -5.77 -25.57
C LYS A 257 5.27 -6.20 -24.53
N LYS A 258 4.07 -6.55 -24.99
CA LYS A 258 2.99 -7.06 -24.13
C LYS A 258 3.38 -8.36 -23.44
N ALA A 259 4.17 -9.22 -24.09
CA ALA A 259 4.68 -10.45 -23.47
C ALA A 259 5.52 -10.18 -22.21
N GLU A 260 6.36 -9.14 -22.22
CA GLU A 260 7.14 -8.70 -21.05
C GLU A 260 6.24 -8.23 -19.91
N ILE A 261 5.21 -7.44 -20.25
CA ILE A 261 4.25 -6.88 -19.29
C ILE A 261 3.46 -8.01 -18.62
N ILE A 262 2.85 -8.91 -19.41
CA ILE A 262 2.11 -10.08 -18.92
C ILE A 262 2.99 -10.94 -18.00
N ALA A 263 4.24 -11.18 -18.38
CA ALA A 263 5.17 -11.95 -17.56
C ALA A 263 5.48 -11.23 -16.23
N THR A 264 5.63 -9.91 -16.24
CA THR A 264 5.83 -9.10 -15.03
C THR A 264 4.62 -9.17 -14.10
N GLU A 265 3.42 -8.94 -14.63
CA GLU A 265 2.15 -9.02 -13.88
C GLU A 265 1.96 -10.40 -13.27
N GLN A 266 2.23 -11.47 -14.04
CA GLN A 266 2.12 -12.84 -13.54
C GLN A 266 3.14 -13.15 -12.45
N LYS A 267 4.36 -12.63 -12.56
CA LYS A 267 5.38 -12.75 -11.50
C LYS A 267 4.92 -12.08 -10.22
N GLN A 268 4.42 -10.84 -10.31
CA GLN A 268 3.89 -10.08 -9.17
C GLN A 268 2.69 -10.79 -8.53
N LYS A 269 1.73 -11.25 -9.35
CA LYS A 269 0.55 -11.99 -8.88
C LYS A 269 0.94 -13.24 -8.10
N ARG A 270 1.87 -14.04 -8.61
CA ARG A 270 2.35 -15.25 -7.92
C ARG A 270 3.05 -14.91 -6.61
N ARG A 271 3.85 -13.85 -6.57
CA ARG A 271 4.54 -13.40 -5.37
C ARG A 271 3.57 -12.88 -4.31
N HIS A 272 2.56 -12.11 -4.71
CA HIS A 272 1.50 -11.64 -3.81
C HIS A 272 0.69 -12.81 -3.22
N GLN A 273 0.28 -13.78 -4.04
CA GLN A 273 -0.40 -14.98 -3.56
C GLN A 273 0.46 -15.78 -2.56
N LEU A 274 1.75 -15.91 -2.86
CA LEU A 274 2.70 -16.59 -1.97
C LEU A 274 2.88 -15.84 -0.65
N TYR A 275 2.99 -14.52 -0.70
CA TYR A 275 3.10 -13.68 0.48
C TYR A 275 1.87 -13.80 1.38
N ASN A 276 0.66 -13.79 0.83
CA ASN A 276 -0.55 -14.00 1.62
C ASN A 276 -0.57 -15.41 2.25
N GLN A 277 -0.15 -16.44 1.51
CA GLN A 277 0.00 -17.80 2.06
C GLN A 277 1.01 -17.86 3.20
N LEU A 278 2.07 -17.05 3.14
CA LEU A 278 3.08 -16.96 4.19
C LEU A 278 2.50 -16.33 5.46
N LEU A 279 1.73 -15.23 5.32
CA LEU A 279 1.01 -14.61 6.43
C LEU A 279 0.00 -15.58 7.06
N ASP A 280 -0.79 -16.28 6.25
CA ASP A 280 -1.76 -17.29 6.72
C ASP A 280 -1.11 -18.43 7.53
N VAL A 281 0.18 -18.73 7.31
CA VAL A 281 0.88 -19.78 8.05
C VAL A 281 1.30 -19.28 9.44
N VAL A 282 1.68 -18.01 9.56
CA VAL A 282 2.19 -17.44 10.82
C VAL A 282 1.12 -16.73 11.65
N GLU A 283 -0.02 -16.34 11.06
CA GLU A 283 -1.15 -15.68 11.74
C GLU A 283 -2.18 -16.66 12.32
N ARG A 284 -2.01 -17.99 12.15
CA ARG A 284 -2.97 -19.01 12.64
C ARG A 284 -3.02 -19.18 14.17
N GLU A 285 -2.57 -18.20 14.95
CA GLU A 285 -2.74 -18.12 16.42
C GLU A 285 -3.91 -17.21 16.82
#